data_AF-A0AAI9FT76-F1
#
_entry.id   AF-A0AAI9FT76-F1
#
_cell.length_a   1.000
_cell.length_b   1.000
_cell.length_c   1.000
_cell.angle_alpha   90.00
_cell.angle_beta   90.00
_cell.angle_gamma   90.00
#
_symmetry.space_group_name_H-M   'P 1'
#
loop_
_entity.id
_entity.type
_entity.pdbx_description
1 polymer ?
#
loop_
_entity_poly.entity_id
_entity_poly.type
_entity_poly.pdbx_seq_one_letter_code
_entity_poly.pdbx_strand_id
1 'polypeptide(L)'
;TLLLGSVNAGGTLSLASAGDIRQQGAVQVAGTTRLSAGGDIDLQAAGNRFGDAVAVQGQQVALASDGALQLQGVTAGSLVARSAERLTLSAADVAGNVTLQGQQLHFGTTHVGGNLQATGSNGIDQDGTLRVDGSTDLRSDASIALGSAGNELRGVVSLAGVGIDLASAGDLRIGSLDNRSAAVRLQAGGSLNLPTGVIDTGGGDLQLLAGGALQLPAALRGNNITLRSGQDLQLGQDVLAAGELQLGSGGALTQSGGVLAAQRLQGSAGGKASLRGDNRIATLGDFSSQGLELRTTQGLQVTGNVQAGAQGLLDVHGGDLQLNGSVQAGQLRLQSSGAIRAGAGGRLLADQLSGRAAGPTMLGDASLFVANAIGTLGDFQSPAGFSLTNAGTLALASLNGSAFSVDAGNSGFYLKVQGGDIHQLGTTPVLAGASHWWSSGSIGTQPLPIYLTSAGSSHVVDFIGRPPAYFYGIGTDGLPLVVGGGLNLPTAIVGARTQGSVLPRVAYVDMGALSAQYRAFGIVQPGIRLPADQTVACDSGDPDAECAQ
;
A
#
# COMPACT_ATOMS: atom_id res chain seq x y z
N THR A 1 20.87 -24.66 59.07
CA THR A 1 20.73 -23.24 58.70
C THR A 1 21.96 -22.49 59.11
N LEU A 2 22.55 -21.73 58.18
CA LEU A 2 23.59 -20.74 58.44
C LEU A 2 22.91 -19.39 58.66
N LEU A 3 23.09 -18.79 59.83
CA LEU A 3 22.49 -17.50 60.18
C LEU A 3 23.59 -16.44 60.29
N LEU A 4 23.53 -15.43 59.44
CA LEU A 4 24.52 -14.37 59.37
C LEU A 4 24.17 -13.24 60.35
N GLY A 5 25.16 -12.81 61.15
CA GLY A 5 25.10 -11.51 61.81
C GLY A 5 25.42 -10.37 60.84
N SER A 6 26.07 -9.31 61.30
CA SER A 6 26.69 -8.34 60.40
C SER A 6 27.92 -8.94 59.73
N VAL A 7 27.95 -8.93 58.40
CA VAL A 7 29.09 -9.42 57.61
C VAL A 7 29.73 -8.23 56.90
N ASN A 8 31.05 -8.09 57.03
CA ASN A 8 31.84 -7.12 56.27
C ASN A 8 33.05 -7.84 55.66
N ALA A 9 33.05 -8.01 54.35
CA ALA A 9 34.09 -8.70 53.60
C ALA A 9 34.70 -7.77 52.55
N GLY A 10 35.97 -7.41 52.72
CA GLY A 10 36.71 -6.58 51.74
C GLY A 10 37.12 -7.32 50.46
N GLY A 11 36.95 -8.65 50.42
CA GLY A 11 37.30 -9.51 49.30
C GLY A 11 36.15 -10.42 48.90
N THR A 12 36.44 -11.69 48.59
CA THR A 12 35.40 -12.68 48.24
C THR A 12 34.69 -13.21 49.48
N LEU A 13 33.36 -13.26 49.44
CA LEU A 13 32.54 -13.97 50.42
C LEU A 13 32.05 -15.29 49.80
N SER A 14 32.38 -16.43 50.41
CA SER A 14 31.89 -17.74 49.97
C SER A 14 31.19 -18.46 51.12
N LEU A 15 29.90 -18.70 50.99
CA LEU A 15 29.05 -19.35 52.00
C LEU A 15 28.42 -20.61 51.42
N ALA A 16 28.52 -21.71 52.16
CA ALA A 16 27.90 -22.99 51.83
C ALA A 16 27.15 -23.55 53.05
N SER A 17 25.92 -24.03 52.84
CA SER A 17 25.07 -24.63 53.88
C SER A 17 24.29 -25.80 53.29
N ALA A 18 24.22 -26.93 54.01
CA ALA A 18 23.36 -28.05 53.60
C ALA A 18 21.85 -27.74 53.79
N GLY A 19 21.52 -26.72 54.59
CA GLY A 19 20.16 -26.18 54.73
C GLY A 19 20.13 -24.72 54.29
N ASP A 20 19.32 -23.90 54.97
CA ASP A 20 19.14 -22.51 54.56
C ASP A 20 20.35 -21.61 54.87
N ILE A 21 20.47 -20.49 54.17
CA ILE A 21 21.28 -19.32 54.51
C ILE A 21 20.32 -18.16 54.80
N ARG A 22 20.38 -17.58 56.00
CA ARG A 22 19.54 -16.44 56.42
C ARG A 22 20.40 -15.35 57.05
N GLN A 23 19.86 -14.15 57.20
CA GLN A 23 20.53 -13.04 57.87
C GLN A 23 19.74 -12.41 59.02
N GLN A 24 20.47 -11.84 59.98
CA GLN A 24 19.99 -10.96 61.05
C GLN A 24 20.60 -9.56 60.98
N GLY A 25 21.75 -9.42 60.32
CA GLY A 25 22.44 -8.15 60.08
C GLY A 25 22.73 -7.92 58.59
N ALA A 26 23.24 -6.74 58.27
CA ALA A 26 23.61 -6.39 56.90
C ALA A 26 24.83 -7.18 56.42
N VAL A 27 24.83 -7.54 55.14
CA VAL A 27 25.92 -8.19 54.43
C VAL A 27 26.57 -7.19 53.47
N GLN A 28 27.78 -6.76 53.79
CA GLN A 28 28.59 -5.86 52.97
C GLN A 28 29.78 -6.62 52.42
N VAL A 29 29.85 -6.76 51.10
CA VAL A 29 30.94 -7.46 50.40
C VAL A 29 31.46 -6.55 49.30
N ALA A 30 32.75 -6.25 49.29
CA ALA A 30 33.36 -5.44 48.23
C ALA A 30 33.69 -6.25 46.98
N GLY A 31 34.09 -7.52 47.13
CA GLY A 31 34.41 -8.43 46.03
C GLY A 31 33.28 -9.41 45.69
N THR A 32 33.64 -10.50 44.99
CA THR A 32 32.67 -11.50 44.53
C THR A 32 31.97 -12.22 45.69
N THR A 33 30.71 -12.59 45.50
CA THR A 33 29.94 -13.37 46.48
C THR A 33 29.52 -14.72 45.87
N ARG A 34 29.67 -15.80 46.63
CA ARG A 34 29.19 -17.15 46.28
C ARG A 34 28.33 -17.69 47.40
N LEU A 35 27.08 -18.01 47.10
CA LEU A 35 26.11 -18.54 48.06
C LEU A 35 25.61 -19.90 47.55
N SER A 36 25.75 -20.95 48.36
CA SER A 36 25.24 -22.28 48.04
C SER A 36 24.46 -22.83 49.24
N ALA A 37 23.18 -23.07 49.06
CA ALA A 37 22.30 -23.63 50.07
C ALA A 37 21.63 -24.90 49.52
N GLY A 38 21.55 -25.95 50.35
CA GLY A 38 20.64 -27.08 50.07
C GLY A 38 19.17 -26.70 50.23
N GLY A 39 18.89 -25.65 51.03
CA GLY A 39 17.57 -25.05 51.24
C GLY A 39 17.48 -23.63 50.67
N ASP A 40 16.83 -22.74 51.40
CA ASP A 40 16.55 -21.36 50.97
C ASP A 40 17.72 -20.41 51.24
N ILE A 41 17.84 -19.34 50.45
CA ILE A 41 18.73 -18.21 50.69
C ILE A 41 17.85 -16.97 50.87
N ASP A 42 17.86 -16.37 52.06
CA ASP A 42 17.15 -15.14 52.36
C ASP A 42 18.12 -14.08 52.90
N LEU A 43 18.50 -13.16 52.02
CA LEU A 43 19.36 -12.02 52.29
C LEU A 43 18.68 -10.70 51.87
N GLN A 44 17.52 -10.40 52.49
CA GLN A 44 16.68 -9.26 52.12
C GLN A 44 16.73 -8.04 53.05
N ALA A 45 17.48 -8.06 54.17
CA ALA A 45 17.50 -6.90 55.06
C ALA A 45 18.24 -5.69 54.44
N ALA A 46 17.82 -4.51 54.85
CA ALA A 46 18.43 -3.24 54.42
C ALA A 46 19.92 -3.17 54.79
N GLY A 47 20.68 -2.36 54.05
CA GLY A 47 22.12 -2.21 54.23
C GLY A 47 22.96 -3.25 53.49
N ASN A 48 22.34 -4.25 52.87
CA ASN A 48 23.05 -5.25 52.07
C ASN A 48 23.70 -4.59 50.83
N ARG A 49 24.99 -4.84 50.63
CA ARG A 49 25.75 -4.34 49.49
C ARG A 49 26.67 -5.42 48.94
N PHE A 50 26.45 -5.79 47.69
CA PHE A 50 27.30 -6.72 46.94
C PHE A 50 28.04 -5.92 45.87
N GLY A 51 29.33 -5.66 46.10
CA GLY A 51 30.14 -4.76 45.27
C GLY A 51 30.56 -5.33 43.92
N ASP A 52 30.42 -6.64 43.75
CA ASP A 52 30.81 -7.37 42.54
C ASP A 52 29.84 -8.54 42.32
N ALA A 53 30.12 -9.40 41.35
CA ALA A 53 29.25 -10.46 40.90
C ALA A 53 28.92 -11.50 42.00
N VAL A 54 27.65 -11.90 42.03
CA VAL A 54 27.04 -12.78 43.02
C VAL A 54 26.57 -14.06 42.32
N ALA A 55 27.19 -15.18 42.64
CA ALA A 55 26.75 -16.50 42.20
C ALA A 55 25.93 -17.20 43.28
N VAL A 56 24.78 -17.75 42.91
CA VAL A 56 23.81 -18.31 43.87
C VAL A 56 23.23 -19.64 43.42
N GLN A 57 23.15 -20.57 44.36
CA GLN A 57 22.44 -21.84 44.22
C GLN A 57 21.58 -22.09 45.46
N GLY A 58 20.28 -22.33 45.28
CA GLY A 58 19.35 -22.60 46.39
C GLY A 58 17.96 -23.04 45.91
N GLN A 59 17.05 -23.34 46.84
CA GLN A 59 15.65 -23.65 46.51
C GLN A 59 14.87 -22.36 46.27
N GLN A 60 14.57 -21.57 47.31
CA GLN A 60 14.10 -20.20 47.14
C GLN A 60 15.23 -19.21 47.42
N VAL A 61 15.52 -18.35 46.45
CA VAL A 61 16.56 -17.32 46.57
C VAL A 61 15.91 -15.95 46.64
N ALA A 62 16.13 -15.24 47.73
CA ALA A 62 15.62 -13.91 47.99
C ALA A 62 16.77 -12.98 48.37
N LEU A 63 17.10 -12.00 47.52
CA LEU A 63 18.23 -11.09 47.70
C LEU A 63 17.79 -9.64 47.56
N ALA A 64 18.28 -8.78 48.44
CA ALA A 64 18.14 -7.33 48.30
C ALA A 64 19.52 -6.66 48.39
N SER A 65 19.73 -5.61 47.59
CA SER A 65 20.91 -4.74 47.71
C SER A 65 20.56 -3.27 47.60
N ASP A 66 21.20 -2.46 48.44
CA ASP A 66 21.14 -1.00 48.42
C ASP A 66 22.04 -0.38 47.34
N GLY A 67 22.74 -1.20 46.55
CA GLY A 67 23.47 -0.78 45.35
C GLY A 67 23.12 -1.68 44.16
N ALA A 68 23.94 -1.65 43.12
CA ALA A 68 23.84 -2.59 42.02
C ALA A 68 23.91 -4.05 42.52
N LEU A 69 23.14 -4.94 41.88
CA LEU A 69 23.17 -6.37 42.15
C LEU A 69 23.44 -7.10 40.83
N GLN A 70 24.60 -7.74 40.75
CA GLN A 70 25.05 -8.45 39.55
C GLN A 70 24.96 -9.95 39.81
N LEU A 71 23.89 -10.58 39.36
CA LEU A 71 23.70 -12.02 39.47
C LEU A 71 24.38 -12.73 38.29
N GLN A 72 25.17 -13.76 38.61
CA GLN A 72 25.85 -14.61 37.63
C GLN A 72 25.67 -16.08 37.98
N GLY A 73 25.29 -16.93 37.02
CA GLY A 73 25.14 -18.37 37.26
C GLY A 73 24.13 -18.67 38.36
N VAL A 74 22.95 -18.04 38.30
CA VAL A 74 21.84 -18.34 39.22
C VAL A 74 21.30 -19.73 38.90
N THR A 75 21.22 -20.60 39.89
CA THR A 75 20.46 -21.86 39.82
C THR A 75 19.49 -21.91 41.00
N ALA A 76 18.20 -21.73 40.74
CA ALA A 76 17.20 -21.65 41.80
C ALA A 76 15.88 -22.34 41.48
N GLY A 77 15.15 -22.77 42.50
CA GLY A 77 13.74 -23.13 42.38
C GLY A 77 12.84 -21.89 42.18
N SER A 78 13.13 -20.78 42.87
CA SER A 78 12.53 -19.46 42.64
C SER A 78 13.52 -18.35 42.95
N LEU A 79 13.31 -17.17 42.35
CA LEU A 79 14.15 -16.00 42.58
C LEU A 79 13.32 -14.75 42.87
N VAL A 80 13.65 -14.06 43.96
CA VAL A 80 13.24 -12.69 44.25
C VAL A 80 14.50 -11.84 44.39
N ALA A 81 14.72 -10.90 43.49
CA ALA A 81 15.90 -10.04 43.53
C ALA A 81 15.50 -8.55 43.48
N ARG A 82 16.04 -7.78 44.42
CA ARG A 82 15.78 -6.34 44.56
C ARG A 82 17.10 -5.57 44.57
N SER A 83 17.19 -4.51 43.79
CA SER A 83 18.32 -3.59 43.79
C SER A 83 17.81 -2.15 43.85
N ALA A 84 18.52 -1.30 44.58
CA ALA A 84 18.28 0.14 44.55
C ALA A 84 18.84 0.82 43.29
N GLU A 85 19.65 0.11 42.48
CA GLU A 85 20.29 0.62 41.25
C GLU A 85 20.06 -0.37 40.09
N ARG A 86 21.11 -0.77 39.36
CA ARG A 86 21.02 -1.78 38.29
C ARG A 86 20.98 -3.19 38.89
N LEU A 87 20.00 -3.97 38.44
CA LEU A 87 19.94 -5.42 38.65
C LEU A 87 20.25 -6.13 37.34
N THR A 88 21.36 -6.84 37.31
CA THR A 88 21.81 -7.61 36.14
C THR A 88 21.66 -9.09 36.40
N LEU A 89 21.02 -9.82 35.48
CA LEU A 89 21.02 -11.28 35.42
C LEU A 89 21.85 -11.74 34.24
N SER A 90 23.15 -11.92 34.44
CA SER A 90 24.06 -12.27 33.33
C SER A 90 23.78 -13.68 32.78
N ALA A 91 23.54 -14.62 33.70
CA ALA A 91 23.12 -15.97 33.40
C ALA A 91 22.26 -16.50 34.55
N ALA A 92 21.07 -17.02 34.22
CA ALA A 92 20.15 -17.57 35.22
C ALA A 92 19.35 -18.73 34.65
N ASP A 93 19.24 -19.79 35.45
CA ASP A 93 18.36 -20.93 35.25
C ASP A 93 17.49 -21.08 36.51
N VAL A 94 16.22 -20.67 36.41
CA VAL A 94 15.27 -20.70 37.51
C VAL A 94 14.10 -21.59 37.14
N ALA A 95 13.91 -22.69 37.88
CA ALA A 95 12.89 -23.69 37.57
C ALA A 95 11.44 -23.18 37.74
N GLY A 96 11.25 -22.20 38.63
CA GLY A 96 9.95 -21.62 38.97
C GLY A 96 9.87 -20.13 38.66
N ASN A 97 9.24 -19.38 39.56
CA ASN A 97 8.93 -17.97 39.35
C ASN A 97 10.13 -17.05 39.63
N VAL A 98 10.19 -15.95 38.89
CA VAL A 98 11.18 -14.88 39.05
C VAL A 98 10.48 -13.55 39.26
N THR A 99 10.83 -12.85 40.34
CA THR A 99 10.39 -11.47 40.63
C THR A 99 11.59 -10.55 40.76
N LEU A 100 11.66 -9.51 39.94
CA LEU A 100 12.78 -8.59 39.85
C LEU A 100 12.32 -7.15 40.08
N GLN A 101 13.07 -6.41 40.88
CA GLN A 101 12.86 -4.98 41.06
C GLN A 101 14.20 -4.24 41.09
N GLY A 102 14.33 -3.22 40.24
CA GLY A 102 15.53 -2.39 40.15
C GLY A 102 15.22 -1.04 39.54
N GLN A 103 16.22 -0.16 39.46
CA GLN A 103 16.12 0.99 38.57
C GLN A 103 16.24 0.51 37.12
N GLN A 104 17.41 -0.02 36.75
CA GLN A 104 17.60 -0.69 35.46
C GLN A 104 17.58 -2.19 35.67
N LEU A 105 16.81 -2.91 34.86
CA LEU A 105 16.90 -4.37 34.76
C LEU A 105 17.60 -4.75 33.48
N HIS A 106 18.59 -5.64 33.58
CA HIS A 106 19.32 -6.14 32.43
C HIS A 106 19.30 -7.66 32.39
N PHE A 107 18.87 -8.23 31.26
CA PHE A 107 18.83 -9.67 31.03
C PHE A 107 19.95 -10.13 30.08
N GLY A 108 20.82 -10.99 30.59
CA GLY A 108 21.63 -11.89 29.78
C GLY A 108 20.87 -13.17 29.45
N THR A 109 21.58 -14.30 29.39
CA THR A 109 20.93 -15.59 29.08
C THR A 109 20.10 -16.06 30.27
N THR A 110 18.79 -15.99 30.17
CA THR A 110 17.88 -16.23 31.29
C THR A 110 16.80 -17.24 30.91
N HIS A 111 16.69 -18.31 31.68
CA HIS A 111 15.57 -19.23 31.65
C HIS A 111 14.73 -19.11 32.93
N VAL A 112 13.41 -18.94 32.74
CA VAL A 112 12.39 -18.95 33.79
C VAL A 112 11.39 -20.05 33.47
N GLY A 113 11.38 -21.13 34.25
CA GLY A 113 10.44 -22.25 34.10
C GLY A 113 9.01 -21.93 34.56
N GLY A 114 8.84 -20.89 35.38
CA GLY A 114 7.54 -20.35 35.81
C GLY A 114 7.23 -18.97 35.21
N ASN A 115 6.59 -18.12 36.01
CA ASN A 115 6.23 -16.76 35.64
C ASN A 115 7.37 -15.76 35.90
N LEU A 116 7.51 -14.78 35.03
CA LEU A 116 8.43 -13.64 35.21
C LEU A 116 7.63 -12.37 35.54
N GLN A 117 8.00 -11.70 36.63
CA GLN A 117 7.59 -10.34 36.95
C GLN A 117 8.82 -9.44 37.06
N ALA A 118 8.93 -8.42 36.23
CA ALA A 118 10.09 -7.52 36.18
C ALA A 118 9.65 -6.06 36.22
N THR A 119 10.10 -5.32 37.23
CA THR A 119 9.80 -3.89 37.42
C THR A 119 11.09 -3.07 37.43
N GLY A 120 11.28 -2.21 36.42
CA GLY A 120 12.46 -1.35 36.27
C GLY A 120 12.10 0.13 36.10
N SER A 121 12.42 1.02 37.05
CA SER A 121 12.05 2.45 36.93
C SER A 121 12.81 3.24 35.86
N ASN A 122 13.94 2.74 35.36
CA ASN A 122 14.77 3.40 34.33
C ASN A 122 14.99 2.55 33.07
N GLY A 123 14.30 1.41 32.97
CA GLY A 123 14.30 0.58 31.77
C GLY A 123 14.45 -0.91 32.07
N ILE A 124 14.16 -1.68 31.03
CA ILE A 124 14.41 -3.11 30.97
C ILE A 124 15.10 -3.39 29.63
N ASP A 125 16.32 -3.91 29.65
CA ASP A 125 17.09 -4.22 28.46
C ASP A 125 17.66 -5.65 28.49
N GLN A 126 18.27 -6.06 27.38
CA GLN A 126 18.90 -7.37 27.27
C GLN A 126 20.10 -7.37 26.33
N ASP A 127 21.04 -8.26 26.58
CA ASP A 127 22.12 -8.66 25.67
C ASP A 127 22.12 -10.17 25.35
N GLY A 128 21.33 -10.97 26.09
CA GLY A 128 21.14 -12.40 25.87
C GLY A 128 19.71 -12.77 25.47
N THR A 129 19.44 -14.08 25.41
CA THR A 129 18.10 -14.60 25.16
C THR A 129 17.33 -14.78 26.45
N LEU A 130 16.07 -14.35 26.45
CA LEU A 130 15.12 -14.57 27.53
C LEU A 130 14.12 -15.66 27.13
N ARG A 131 14.07 -16.73 27.93
CA ARG A 131 13.06 -17.78 27.83
C ARG A 131 12.19 -17.80 29.08
N VAL A 132 10.88 -17.69 28.89
CA VAL A 132 9.88 -17.78 29.96
C VAL A 132 8.81 -18.78 29.56
N ASP A 133 8.67 -19.85 30.36
CA ASP A 133 7.71 -20.92 30.10
C ASP A 133 6.30 -20.56 30.58
N GLY A 134 6.20 -19.74 31.64
CA GLY A 134 4.95 -19.17 32.14
C GLY A 134 4.62 -17.79 31.57
N SER A 135 3.81 -17.02 32.30
CA SER A 135 3.44 -15.64 31.92
C SER A 135 4.59 -14.66 32.15
N THR A 136 4.63 -13.59 31.37
CA THR A 136 5.62 -12.51 31.49
C THR A 136 4.94 -11.18 31.79
N ASP A 137 5.35 -10.48 32.85
CA ASP A 137 4.83 -9.17 33.23
C ASP A 137 6.00 -8.19 33.38
N LEU A 138 6.11 -7.24 32.45
CA LEU A 138 7.19 -6.27 32.37
C LEU A 138 6.63 -4.87 32.57
N ARG A 139 7.12 -4.19 33.61
CA ARG A 139 6.75 -2.80 33.90
C ARG A 139 8.00 -1.93 33.99
N SER A 140 8.01 -0.86 33.24
CA SER A 140 9.04 0.17 33.34
C SER A 140 8.44 1.56 33.27
N ASP A 141 9.03 2.54 33.96
CA ASP A 141 8.69 3.96 33.75
C ASP A 141 9.44 4.54 32.53
N ALA A 142 10.38 3.78 31.95
CA ALA A 142 11.10 4.07 30.73
C ALA A 142 10.84 2.97 29.68
N SER A 143 11.82 2.68 28.81
CA SER A 143 11.67 1.72 27.72
C SER A 143 11.81 0.26 28.15
N ILE A 144 11.09 -0.63 27.48
CA ILE A 144 11.31 -2.07 27.47
C ILE A 144 11.97 -2.42 26.13
N ALA A 145 13.23 -2.85 26.16
CA ALA A 145 14.06 -3.14 24.98
C ALA A 145 14.49 -4.62 25.00
N LEU A 146 13.55 -5.49 24.65
CA LEU A 146 13.73 -6.95 24.56
C LEU A 146 13.53 -7.45 23.10
N GLY A 147 14.13 -6.75 22.13
CA GLY A 147 13.98 -6.97 20.68
C GLY A 147 14.76 -8.16 20.09
N SER A 148 15.37 -9.03 20.90
CA SER A 148 16.09 -10.21 20.41
C SER A 148 15.11 -11.25 19.88
N ALA A 149 15.20 -11.55 18.57
CA ALA A 149 14.34 -12.54 17.93
C ALA A 149 14.52 -13.96 18.47
N GLY A 150 15.58 -14.24 19.25
CA GLY A 150 15.81 -15.53 19.90
C GLY A 150 15.07 -15.73 21.23
N ASN A 151 14.33 -14.72 21.71
CA ASN A 151 13.54 -14.84 22.92
C ASN A 151 12.42 -15.90 22.78
N GLU A 152 12.08 -16.59 23.86
CA GLU A 152 11.01 -17.59 23.89
C GLU A 152 9.99 -17.23 24.98
N LEU A 153 9.01 -16.39 24.65
CA LEU A 153 7.97 -15.94 25.57
C LEU A 153 6.70 -16.78 25.36
N ARG A 154 6.61 -17.91 26.06
CA ARG A 154 5.62 -18.97 25.74
C ARG A 154 4.23 -18.68 26.28
N GLY A 155 4.14 -18.02 27.43
CA GLY A 155 2.88 -17.60 28.04
C GLY A 155 2.37 -16.26 27.54
N VAL A 156 1.34 -15.75 28.22
CA VAL A 156 0.78 -14.41 27.97
C VAL A 156 1.75 -13.35 28.50
N VAL A 157 1.91 -12.27 27.73
CA VAL A 157 2.79 -11.13 28.05
C VAL A 157 1.96 -9.89 28.38
N SER A 158 2.27 -9.26 29.50
CA SER A 158 1.74 -7.96 29.94
C SER A 158 2.87 -6.93 29.95
N LEU A 159 2.63 -5.77 29.35
CA LEU A 159 3.65 -4.74 29.13
C LEU A 159 3.17 -3.37 29.61
N ALA A 160 4.02 -2.64 30.33
CA ALA A 160 3.86 -1.22 30.62
C ALA A 160 5.20 -0.47 30.46
N GLY A 161 5.30 0.48 29.52
CA GLY A 161 6.57 1.14 29.19
C GLY A 161 6.40 2.41 28.34
N VAL A 162 7.38 3.32 28.38
CA VAL A 162 7.48 4.52 27.52
C VAL A 162 8.37 4.18 26.32
N GLY A 163 7.89 3.28 25.48
CA GLY A 163 8.64 2.69 24.37
C GLY A 163 8.84 1.20 24.59
N ILE A 164 8.39 0.40 23.63
CA ILE A 164 8.38 -1.05 23.74
C ILE A 164 8.95 -1.63 22.47
N ASP A 165 10.05 -2.38 22.57
CA ASP A 165 10.56 -3.27 21.54
C ASP A 165 10.63 -4.68 22.14
N LEU A 166 9.81 -5.59 21.61
CA LEU A 166 9.71 -6.96 22.10
C LEU A 166 9.68 -7.93 20.93
N ALA A 167 10.54 -8.94 20.99
CA ALA A 167 10.55 -10.03 20.03
C ALA A 167 10.40 -11.39 20.71
N SER A 168 9.87 -12.37 19.96
CA SER A 168 9.81 -13.79 20.32
C SER A 168 10.04 -14.64 19.05
N ALA A 169 10.82 -15.71 19.18
CA ALA A 169 11.10 -16.67 18.09
C ALA A 169 9.85 -17.43 17.65
N GLY A 170 8.92 -17.66 18.58
CA GLY A 170 7.66 -18.35 18.33
C GLY A 170 6.48 -17.38 18.27
N ASP A 171 5.32 -17.86 18.72
CA ASP A 171 4.15 -17.00 18.92
C ASP A 171 4.44 -15.93 19.99
N LEU A 172 3.77 -14.79 19.87
CA LEU A 172 3.73 -13.74 20.88
C LEU A 172 2.27 -13.41 21.22
N ARG A 173 1.89 -13.64 22.47
CA ARG A 173 0.52 -13.39 22.96
C ARG A 173 0.54 -12.23 23.94
N ILE A 174 0.08 -11.06 23.50
CA ILE A 174 -0.02 -9.87 24.34
C ILE A 174 -1.38 -9.84 25.03
N GLY A 175 -1.38 -9.97 26.36
CA GLY A 175 -2.58 -9.89 27.20
C GLY A 175 -2.98 -8.45 27.54
N SER A 176 -1.99 -7.60 27.83
CA SER A 176 -2.20 -6.17 28.06
C SER A 176 -1.01 -5.36 27.57
N LEU A 177 -1.27 -4.18 27.01
CA LEU A 177 -0.27 -3.26 26.49
C LEU A 177 -0.58 -1.84 26.97
N ASP A 178 0.24 -1.31 27.86
CA ASP A 178 0.30 0.11 28.22
C ASP A 178 1.60 0.70 27.69
N ASN A 179 1.53 1.29 26.51
CA ASN A 179 2.68 1.90 25.84
C ASN A 179 2.86 3.38 26.19
N ARG A 180 2.04 3.94 27.09
CA ARG A 180 2.04 5.37 27.48
C ARG A 180 2.16 6.35 26.30
N SER A 181 1.46 6.06 25.20
CA SER A 181 1.50 6.84 23.96
C SER A 181 2.90 7.02 23.36
N ALA A 182 3.76 6.01 23.52
CA ALA A 182 5.08 5.92 22.91
C ALA A 182 5.14 4.81 21.85
N ALA A 183 6.27 4.76 21.14
CA ALA A 183 6.49 3.82 20.05
C ALA A 183 6.43 2.35 20.51
N VAL A 184 5.90 1.48 19.64
CA VAL A 184 5.75 0.05 19.90
C VAL A 184 6.26 -0.74 18.70
N ARG A 185 7.15 -1.70 18.96
CA ARG A 185 7.56 -2.75 18.03
C ARG A 185 7.33 -4.10 18.68
N LEU A 186 6.49 -4.92 18.06
CA LEU A 186 6.23 -6.30 18.46
C LEU A 186 6.56 -7.23 17.30
N GLN A 187 7.42 -8.21 17.56
CA GLN A 187 7.87 -9.18 16.57
C GLN A 187 7.64 -10.61 17.05
N ALA A 188 6.91 -11.41 16.28
CA ALA A 188 6.73 -12.84 16.48
C ALA A 188 7.29 -13.59 15.27
N GLY A 189 8.12 -14.60 15.49
CA GLY A 189 8.47 -15.57 14.44
C GLY A 189 7.27 -16.44 14.03
N GLY A 190 6.34 -16.67 14.97
CA GLY A 190 5.04 -17.29 14.75
C GLY A 190 3.90 -16.27 14.65
N SER A 191 2.77 -16.57 15.27
CA SER A 191 1.59 -15.69 15.29
C SER A 191 1.75 -14.56 16.30
N LEU A 192 1.24 -13.38 15.96
CA LEU A 192 1.16 -12.23 16.87
C LEU A 192 -0.30 -11.98 17.25
N ASN A 193 -0.63 -12.24 18.51
CA ASN A 193 -1.96 -12.05 19.07
C ASN A 193 -1.95 -10.81 19.97
N LEU A 194 -2.78 -9.83 19.63
CA LEU A 194 -2.86 -8.54 20.32
C LEU A 194 -4.03 -8.49 21.31
N PRO A 195 -4.00 -7.58 22.28
CA PRO A 195 -5.11 -7.35 23.20
C PRO A 195 -6.31 -6.73 22.47
N THR A 196 -7.49 -6.82 23.06
CA THR A 196 -8.76 -6.27 22.50
C THR A 196 -8.92 -4.76 22.69
N GLY A 197 -8.02 -4.10 23.43
CA GLY A 197 -8.01 -2.65 23.61
C GLY A 197 -7.33 -1.93 22.44
N VAL A 198 -7.73 -0.67 22.20
CA VAL A 198 -7.08 0.20 21.21
C VAL A 198 -5.59 0.32 21.53
N ILE A 199 -4.74 0.21 20.50
CA ILE A 199 -3.31 0.51 20.62
C ILE A 199 -3.07 1.89 20.02
N ASP A 200 -2.74 2.86 20.88
CA ASP A 200 -2.48 4.24 20.48
C ASP A 200 -1.05 4.64 20.87
N THR A 201 -0.21 4.81 19.86
CA THR A 201 1.20 5.22 20.02
C THR A 201 1.39 6.73 20.00
N GLY A 202 0.32 7.52 19.94
CA GLY A 202 0.40 8.98 19.87
C GLY A 202 1.23 9.42 18.65
N GLY A 203 2.31 10.16 18.91
CA GLY A 203 3.29 10.56 17.89
C GLY A 203 4.38 9.51 17.61
N GLY A 204 4.37 8.38 18.31
CA GLY A 204 5.27 7.25 18.09
C GLY A 204 4.84 6.37 16.92
N ASP A 205 5.76 5.53 16.45
CA ASP A 205 5.48 4.54 15.41
C ASP A 205 4.96 3.23 16.02
N LEU A 206 4.12 2.52 15.27
CA LEU A 206 3.60 1.20 15.60
C LEU A 206 4.05 0.17 14.56
N GLN A 207 4.81 -0.83 14.99
CA GLN A 207 5.29 -1.92 14.14
C GLN A 207 4.83 -3.26 14.70
N LEU A 208 4.03 -3.98 13.92
CA LEU A 208 3.47 -5.28 14.27
C LEU A 208 3.89 -6.30 13.21
N LEU A 209 4.80 -7.20 13.59
CA LEU A 209 5.50 -8.09 12.67
C LEU A 209 5.27 -9.55 13.07
N ALA A 210 4.51 -10.29 12.27
CA ALA A 210 4.27 -11.72 12.46
C ALA A 210 4.85 -12.54 11.29
N GLY A 211 5.68 -13.53 11.59
CA GLY A 211 6.08 -14.55 10.62
C GLY A 211 4.94 -15.53 10.29
N GLY A 212 3.99 -15.69 11.21
CA GLY A 212 2.72 -16.39 11.03
C GLY A 212 1.54 -15.43 10.82
N ALA A 213 0.44 -15.68 11.51
CA ALA A 213 -0.76 -14.85 11.44
C ALA A 213 -0.65 -13.62 12.35
N LEU A 214 -1.03 -12.44 11.84
CA LEU A 214 -1.23 -11.22 12.63
C LEU A 214 -2.72 -11.04 12.96
N GLN A 215 -3.08 -11.10 14.24
CA GLN A 215 -4.46 -10.93 14.70
C GLN A 215 -4.68 -9.50 15.22
N LEU A 216 -5.63 -8.78 14.62
CA LEU A 216 -5.92 -7.36 14.88
C LEU A 216 -7.35 -7.17 15.44
N PRO A 217 -7.60 -7.47 16.72
CA PRO A 217 -8.93 -7.40 17.31
C PRO A 217 -9.41 -5.98 17.62
N ALA A 218 -8.52 -4.98 17.60
CA ALA A 218 -8.79 -3.61 18.03
C ALA A 218 -8.28 -2.58 17.02
N ALA A 219 -8.77 -1.35 17.15
CA ALA A 219 -8.29 -0.23 16.35
C ALA A 219 -6.83 0.14 16.70
N LEU A 220 -6.11 0.65 15.69
CA LEU A 220 -4.70 1.02 15.79
C LEU A 220 -4.51 2.50 15.45
N ARG A 221 -3.67 3.19 16.22
CA ARG A 221 -3.32 4.60 16.02
C ARG A 221 -1.82 4.84 16.24
N GLY A 222 -1.23 5.66 15.40
CA GLY A 222 0.17 6.05 15.51
C GLY A 222 0.61 7.04 14.44
N ASN A 223 1.87 7.46 14.53
CA ASN A 223 2.48 8.30 13.51
C ASN A 223 2.65 7.51 12.20
N ASN A 224 3.56 6.53 12.17
CA ASN A 224 3.60 5.53 11.11
C ASN A 224 3.12 4.18 11.64
N ILE A 225 2.40 3.42 10.83
CA ILE A 225 1.94 2.07 11.16
C ILE A 225 2.48 1.08 10.14
N THR A 226 3.21 0.06 10.61
CA THR A 226 3.66 -1.07 9.81
C THR A 226 3.01 -2.36 10.28
N LEU A 227 2.26 -3.02 9.40
CA LEU A 227 1.61 -4.30 9.66
C LEU A 227 2.17 -5.35 8.72
N ARG A 228 2.79 -6.41 9.24
CA ARG A 228 3.26 -7.55 8.45
C ARG A 228 2.70 -8.85 8.99
N SER A 229 2.01 -9.59 8.12
CA SER A 229 1.54 -10.97 8.34
C SER A 229 2.26 -11.88 7.35
N GLY A 230 2.80 -13.00 7.81
CA GLY A 230 3.32 -14.05 6.94
C GLY A 230 2.21 -14.90 6.29
N GLN A 231 0.97 -14.75 6.77
CA GLN A 231 -0.25 -15.34 6.21
C GLN A 231 -1.12 -14.23 5.60
N ASP A 232 -2.41 -14.49 5.46
CA ASP A 232 -3.40 -13.46 5.15
C ASP A 232 -3.38 -12.34 6.21
N LEU A 233 -3.69 -11.11 5.78
CA LEU A 233 -3.86 -9.96 6.66
C LEU A 233 -5.32 -9.49 6.57
N GLN A 234 -6.03 -9.58 7.68
CA GLN A 234 -7.42 -9.14 7.82
C GLN A 234 -7.48 -7.82 8.61
N LEU A 235 -8.08 -6.80 8.01
CA LEU A 235 -8.28 -5.49 8.61
C LEU A 235 -9.78 -5.30 8.89
N GLY A 236 -10.18 -5.54 10.14
CA GLY A 236 -11.59 -5.43 10.57
C GLY A 236 -11.91 -4.17 11.37
N GLN A 237 -10.89 -3.43 11.80
CA GLN A 237 -11.00 -2.26 12.68
C GLN A 237 -10.29 -1.05 12.04
N ASP A 238 -10.49 0.13 12.62
CA ASP A 238 -9.82 1.35 12.17
C ASP A 238 -8.29 1.22 12.30
N VAL A 239 -7.58 1.64 11.25
CA VAL A 239 -6.12 1.77 11.24
C VAL A 239 -5.80 3.20 10.81
N LEU A 240 -5.39 4.01 11.79
CA LEU A 240 -5.21 5.45 11.61
C LEU A 240 -3.73 5.82 11.77
N ALA A 241 -3.02 5.89 10.64
CA ALA A 241 -1.64 6.39 10.58
C ALA A 241 -1.68 7.90 10.27
N ALA A 242 -1.01 8.72 11.08
CA ALA A 242 -0.88 10.15 10.81
C ALA A 242 0.02 10.43 9.59
N GLY A 243 0.99 9.56 9.33
CA GLY A 243 1.92 9.59 8.21
C GLY A 243 1.71 8.39 7.28
N GLU A 244 2.63 7.42 7.34
CA GLU A 244 2.65 6.26 6.47
C GLU A 244 1.93 5.05 7.07
N LEU A 245 1.11 4.39 6.26
CA LEU A 245 0.60 3.04 6.48
C LEU A 245 1.30 2.07 5.53
N GLN A 246 2.15 1.21 6.10
CA GLN A 246 2.84 0.13 5.39
C GLN A 246 2.15 -1.21 5.67
N LEU A 247 1.61 -1.84 4.64
CA LEU A 247 0.95 -3.15 4.74
C LEU A 247 1.79 -4.25 4.07
N GLY A 248 1.92 -5.40 4.71
CA GLY A 248 2.56 -6.59 4.16
C GLY A 248 1.76 -7.84 4.48
N SER A 249 1.28 -8.54 3.46
CA SER A 249 0.61 -9.83 3.59
C SER A 249 1.33 -10.90 2.77
N GLY A 250 1.62 -12.05 3.38
CA GLY A 250 2.11 -13.22 2.68
C GLY A 250 1.06 -13.85 1.77
N GLY A 251 -0.22 -13.63 2.07
CA GLY A 251 -1.36 -14.09 1.28
C GLY A 251 -2.26 -12.94 0.82
N ALA A 252 -3.57 -13.10 0.97
CA ALA A 252 -4.55 -12.07 0.67
C ALA A 252 -4.49 -10.92 1.70
N LEU A 253 -4.86 -9.72 1.26
CA LEU A 253 -5.05 -8.55 2.12
C LEU A 253 -6.51 -8.14 2.03
N THR A 254 -7.26 -8.31 3.11
CA THR A 254 -8.71 -8.08 3.12
C THR A 254 -9.10 -7.08 4.17
N GLN A 255 -9.70 -5.97 3.75
CA GLN A 255 -10.44 -5.08 4.63
C GLN A 255 -11.87 -5.59 4.77
N SER A 256 -12.21 -6.08 5.96
CA SER A 256 -13.56 -6.55 6.30
C SER A 256 -14.40 -5.51 7.04
N GLY A 257 -13.75 -4.47 7.58
CA GLY A 257 -14.39 -3.37 8.30
C GLY A 257 -13.42 -2.24 8.61
N GLY A 258 -13.91 -1.23 9.32
CA GLY A 258 -13.14 -0.06 9.73
C GLY A 258 -12.68 0.84 8.59
N VAL A 259 -12.02 1.93 8.94
CA VAL A 259 -11.43 2.91 8.03
C VAL A 259 -9.90 2.82 8.07
N LEU A 260 -9.27 2.80 6.91
CA LEU A 260 -7.84 3.05 6.77
C LEU A 260 -7.63 4.54 6.52
N ALA A 261 -6.88 5.21 7.38
CA ALA A 261 -6.50 6.61 7.19
C ALA A 261 -4.99 6.74 7.21
N ALA A 262 -4.43 7.37 6.18
CA ALA A 262 -3.00 7.63 6.05
C ALA A 262 -2.72 8.77 5.06
N GLN A 263 -1.63 9.50 5.28
CA GLN A 263 -1.11 10.42 4.26
C GLN A 263 -0.54 9.62 3.08
N ARG A 264 0.11 8.49 3.38
CA ARG A 264 0.66 7.60 2.38
C ARG A 264 0.33 6.14 2.70
N LEU A 265 -0.22 5.42 1.73
CA LEU A 265 -0.38 3.97 1.77
C LEU A 265 0.65 3.33 0.85
N GLN A 266 1.38 2.34 1.33
CA GLN A 266 2.24 1.49 0.52
C GLN A 266 2.21 0.06 1.05
N GLY A 267 2.53 -0.92 0.19
CA GLY A 267 2.40 -2.29 0.63
C GLY A 267 2.63 -3.40 -0.38
N SER A 268 2.45 -4.62 0.11
CA SER A 268 2.49 -5.82 -0.72
C SER A 268 1.51 -6.86 -0.22
N ALA A 269 0.91 -7.62 -1.13
CA ALA A 269 0.15 -8.83 -0.84
C ALA A 269 0.58 -9.96 -1.77
N GLY A 270 0.81 -11.15 -1.24
CA GLY A 270 1.06 -12.35 -2.05
C GLY A 270 -0.15 -12.75 -2.91
N GLY A 271 -1.36 -12.38 -2.49
CA GLY A 271 -2.62 -12.56 -3.19
C GLY A 271 -3.31 -11.25 -3.56
N LYS A 272 -4.65 -11.27 -3.62
CA LYS A 272 -5.48 -10.10 -3.87
C LYS A 272 -5.51 -9.16 -2.65
N ALA A 273 -5.41 -7.86 -2.90
CA ALA A 273 -5.61 -6.79 -1.94
C ALA A 273 -6.97 -6.10 -2.17
N SER A 274 -7.93 -6.33 -1.27
CA SER A 274 -9.27 -5.74 -1.29
C SER A 274 -9.42 -4.74 -0.14
N LEU A 275 -9.21 -3.46 -0.44
CA LEU A 275 -9.29 -2.31 0.47
C LEU A 275 -10.51 -1.45 0.10
N ARG A 276 -11.71 -2.02 0.27
CA ARG A 276 -12.98 -1.47 -0.21
C ARG A 276 -13.75 -0.63 0.81
N GLY A 277 -13.21 -0.41 2.00
CA GLY A 277 -13.81 0.50 2.97
C GLY A 277 -13.79 1.95 2.51
N ASP A 278 -14.46 2.82 3.23
CA ASP A 278 -14.43 4.27 3.01
C ASP A 278 -13.11 4.87 3.54
N ASN A 279 -12.01 4.52 2.88
CA ASN A 279 -10.68 4.89 3.33
C ASN A 279 -10.39 6.37 3.10
N ARG A 280 -9.44 6.91 3.87
CA ARG A 280 -8.93 8.27 3.77
C ARG A 280 -7.43 8.21 3.47
N ILE A 281 -7.11 7.91 2.21
CA ILE A 281 -5.72 7.78 1.73
C ILE A 281 -5.41 8.94 0.80
N ALA A 282 -4.42 9.77 1.13
CA ALA A 282 -4.08 10.92 0.29
C ALA A 282 -3.13 10.53 -0.86
N THR A 283 -2.14 9.67 -0.57
CA THR A 283 -1.14 9.21 -1.53
C THR A 283 -1.06 7.69 -1.56
N LEU A 284 -1.12 7.09 -2.74
CA LEU A 284 -0.74 5.70 -2.98
C LEU A 284 0.73 5.67 -3.44
N GLY A 285 1.55 5.00 -2.64
CA GLY A 285 2.95 4.71 -2.90
C GLY A 285 3.15 3.42 -3.69
N ASP A 286 4.30 2.79 -3.48
CA ASP A 286 4.60 1.50 -4.12
C ASP A 286 3.65 0.43 -3.57
N PHE A 287 3.01 -0.31 -4.47
CA PHE A 287 2.08 -1.34 -4.08
C PHE A 287 2.14 -2.53 -5.03
N SER A 288 2.30 -3.76 -4.52
CA SER A 288 2.36 -4.97 -5.33
C SER A 288 1.37 -6.03 -4.85
N SER A 289 0.53 -6.55 -5.73
CA SER A 289 -0.42 -7.62 -5.43
C SER A 289 -0.85 -8.39 -6.68
N GLN A 290 -1.56 -9.51 -6.52
CA GLN A 290 -2.17 -10.26 -7.63
C GLN A 290 -3.54 -9.69 -8.07
N GLY A 291 -3.95 -8.62 -7.43
CA GLY A 291 -5.22 -7.91 -7.61
C GLY A 291 -5.23 -6.74 -6.63
N LEU A 292 -5.57 -5.53 -7.05
CA LEU A 292 -5.72 -4.38 -6.15
C LEU A 292 -7.09 -3.74 -6.35
N GLU A 293 -7.83 -3.61 -5.27
CA GLU A 293 -9.02 -2.78 -5.20
C GLU A 293 -8.85 -1.80 -4.04
N LEU A 294 -8.74 -0.52 -4.36
CA LEU A 294 -8.63 0.55 -3.38
C LEU A 294 -9.77 1.53 -3.57
N ARG A 295 -10.59 1.67 -2.53
CA ARG A 295 -11.59 2.74 -2.44
C ARG A 295 -11.11 3.80 -1.45
N THR A 296 -11.27 5.08 -1.79
CA THR A 296 -11.04 6.19 -0.87
C THR A 296 -12.02 7.34 -1.08
N THR A 297 -12.27 8.13 -0.03
CA THR A 297 -13.26 9.21 0.02
C THR A 297 -12.67 10.61 -0.15
N GLN A 298 -11.36 10.73 -0.35
CA GLN A 298 -10.66 11.98 -0.66
C GLN A 298 -9.82 11.84 -1.93
N GLY A 299 -9.32 12.97 -2.44
CA GLY A 299 -8.50 12.97 -3.66
C GLY A 299 -7.27 12.08 -3.48
N LEU A 300 -6.91 11.33 -4.51
CA LEU A 300 -5.83 10.35 -4.46
C LEU A 300 -4.71 10.73 -5.42
N GLN A 301 -3.49 10.80 -4.90
CA GLN A 301 -2.27 10.89 -5.70
C GLN A 301 -1.58 9.53 -5.78
N VAL A 302 -1.45 8.96 -6.97
CA VAL A 302 -0.61 7.79 -7.19
C VAL A 302 0.78 8.27 -7.55
N THR A 303 1.76 7.99 -6.69
CA THR A 303 3.16 8.43 -6.85
C THR A 303 4.13 7.27 -6.99
N GLY A 304 3.78 6.08 -6.50
CA GLY A 304 4.63 4.90 -6.59
C GLY A 304 4.40 4.06 -7.85
N ASN A 305 5.12 2.95 -7.91
CA ASN A 305 4.89 1.87 -8.86
C ASN A 305 3.85 0.89 -8.32
N VAL A 306 2.66 0.91 -8.91
CA VAL A 306 1.54 0.06 -8.52
C VAL A 306 1.42 -1.12 -9.49
N GLN A 307 1.70 -2.33 -8.99
CA GLN A 307 1.57 -3.59 -9.70
C GLN A 307 0.35 -4.34 -9.14
N ALA A 308 -0.80 -4.21 -9.82
CA ALA A 308 -2.08 -4.77 -9.37
C ALA A 308 -2.39 -6.16 -9.95
N GLY A 309 -1.46 -6.79 -10.67
CA GLY A 309 -1.66 -8.13 -11.23
C GLY A 309 -2.80 -8.18 -12.26
N ALA A 310 -3.73 -9.13 -12.12
CA ALA A 310 -4.79 -9.33 -13.11
C ALA A 310 -5.86 -8.23 -13.12
N GLN A 311 -6.14 -7.62 -11.96
CA GLN A 311 -7.27 -6.71 -11.76
C GLN A 311 -6.84 -5.52 -10.90
N GLY A 312 -6.92 -4.30 -11.45
CA GLY A 312 -6.69 -3.05 -10.74
C GLY A 312 -7.96 -2.20 -10.72
N LEU A 313 -8.40 -1.79 -9.53
CA LEU A 313 -9.47 -0.83 -9.32
C LEU A 313 -8.98 0.28 -8.39
N LEU A 314 -8.99 1.51 -8.90
CA LEU A 314 -8.83 2.72 -8.10
C LEU A 314 -10.16 3.47 -8.08
N ASP A 315 -10.79 3.54 -6.91
CA ASP A 315 -12.12 4.10 -6.72
C ASP A 315 -12.08 5.32 -5.77
N VAL A 316 -12.11 6.52 -6.35
CA VAL A 316 -12.00 7.80 -5.64
C VAL A 316 -13.38 8.47 -5.57
N HIS A 317 -14.01 8.42 -4.41
CA HIS A 317 -15.35 8.97 -4.18
C HIS A 317 -15.37 10.43 -3.71
N GLY A 318 -14.21 11.05 -3.46
CA GLY A 318 -14.11 12.49 -3.24
C GLY A 318 -12.89 13.06 -3.96
N GLY A 319 -13.06 14.10 -4.77
CA GLY A 319 -11.96 14.79 -5.44
C GLY A 319 -11.35 14.03 -6.64
N ASP A 320 -10.20 14.52 -7.09
CA ASP A 320 -9.53 14.04 -8.30
C ASP A 320 -8.66 12.80 -8.04
N LEU A 321 -8.50 11.98 -9.08
CA LEU A 321 -7.46 10.95 -9.17
C LEU A 321 -6.28 11.48 -10.00
N GLN A 322 -5.13 11.66 -9.35
CA GLN A 322 -3.90 12.11 -10.00
C GLN A 322 -2.91 10.94 -10.13
N LEU A 323 -2.45 10.69 -11.35
CA LEU A 323 -1.55 9.60 -11.71
C LEU A 323 -0.17 10.17 -12.02
N ASN A 324 0.70 10.27 -11.02
CA ASN A 324 2.07 10.76 -11.15
C ASN A 324 3.12 9.63 -11.18
N GLY A 325 2.73 8.42 -10.77
CA GLY A 325 3.49 7.18 -10.88
C GLY A 325 2.90 6.21 -11.92
N SER A 326 3.43 4.99 -11.96
CA SER A 326 2.99 3.96 -12.90
C SER A 326 1.97 3.00 -12.28
N VAL A 327 0.94 2.64 -13.05
CA VAL A 327 -0.06 1.64 -12.65
C VAL A 327 -0.13 0.54 -13.69
N GLN A 328 0.14 -0.69 -13.26
CA GLN A 328 0.12 -1.89 -14.07
C GLN A 328 -0.97 -2.86 -13.62
N ALA A 329 -1.84 -3.26 -14.53
CA ALA A 329 -2.86 -4.29 -14.30
C ALA A 329 -3.29 -4.94 -15.62
N GLY A 330 -3.70 -6.20 -15.63
CA GLY A 330 -4.35 -6.79 -16.82
C GLY A 330 -5.61 -6.01 -17.19
N GLN A 331 -6.59 -5.97 -16.29
CA GLN A 331 -7.75 -5.08 -16.39
C GLN A 331 -7.62 -3.94 -15.38
N LEU A 332 -7.59 -2.70 -15.87
CA LEU A 332 -7.55 -1.50 -15.05
C LEU A 332 -8.89 -0.76 -15.14
N ARG A 333 -9.50 -0.51 -13.98
CA ARG A 333 -10.68 0.33 -13.83
C ARG A 333 -10.35 1.55 -12.97
N LEU A 334 -10.59 2.74 -13.51
CA LEU A 334 -10.39 4.01 -12.81
C LEU A 334 -11.75 4.67 -12.55
N GLN A 335 -12.06 4.99 -11.30
CA GLN A 335 -13.30 5.68 -10.94
C GLN A 335 -12.96 6.93 -10.12
N SER A 336 -13.50 8.08 -10.51
CA SER A 336 -13.34 9.34 -9.78
C SER A 336 -14.62 10.17 -9.81
N SER A 337 -15.00 10.71 -8.65
CA SER A 337 -16.04 11.75 -8.55
C SER A 337 -15.54 13.14 -8.97
N GLY A 338 -14.25 13.29 -9.23
CA GLY A 338 -13.62 14.45 -9.85
C GLY A 338 -13.02 14.11 -11.21
N ALA A 339 -11.90 14.76 -11.54
CA ALA A 339 -11.12 14.52 -12.75
C ALA A 339 -10.16 13.32 -12.58
N ILE A 340 -9.77 12.71 -13.70
CA ILE A 340 -8.66 11.76 -13.77
C ILE A 340 -7.54 12.42 -14.57
N ARG A 341 -6.36 12.61 -13.98
CA ARG A 341 -5.24 13.34 -14.62
C ARG A 341 -3.94 12.56 -14.50
N ALA A 342 -3.23 12.38 -15.60
CA ALA A 342 -1.86 11.90 -15.59
C ALA A 342 -0.87 13.08 -15.56
N GLY A 343 0.12 13.02 -14.67
CA GLY A 343 1.28 13.90 -14.69
C GLY A 343 2.34 13.40 -15.68
N ALA A 344 3.44 14.15 -15.84
CA ALA A 344 4.53 13.79 -16.76
C ALA A 344 5.23 12.46 -16.44
N GLY A 345 5.20 12.03 -15.17
CA GLY A 345 5.68 10.72 -14.72
C GLY A 345 4.60 9.63 -14.71
N GLY A 346 3.34 9.99 -14.95
CA GLY A 346 2.22 9.06 -14.95
C GLY A 346 2.34 8.07 -16.10
N ARG A 347 2.11 6.77 -15.85
CA ARG A 347 2.02 5.78 -16.93
C ARG A 347 1.05 4.66 -16.59
N LEU A 348 0.12 4.39 -17.51
CA LEU A 348 -0.75 3.22 -17.41
C LEU A 348 -0.20 2.09 -18.28
N LEU A 349 -0.11 0.89 -17.70
CA LEU A 349 0.28 -0.35 -18.37
C LEU A 349 -0.88 -1.34 -18.19
N ALA A 350 -1.76 -1.44 -19.19
CA ALA A 350 -2.95 -2.28 -19.06
C ALA A 350 -3.34 -3.01 -20.35
N ASP A 351 -3.78 -4.26 -20.22
CA ASP A 351 -4.36 -4.98 -21.36
C ASP A 351 -5.72 -4.36 -21.72
N GLN A 352 -6.50 -3.99 -20.70
CA GLN A 352 -7.80 -3.32 -20.84
C GLN A 352 -7.92 -2.15 -19.87
N LEU A 353 -8.37 -1.00 -20.37
CA LEU A 353 -8.71 0.19 -19.57
C LEU A 353 -10.21 0.48 -19.67
N SER A 354 -10.86 0.61 -18.51
CA SER A 354 -12.23 1.13 -18.35
C SER A 354 -12.29 2.16 -17.24
N GLY A 355 -13.38 2.91 -17.13
CA GLY A 355 -13.48 3.86 -16.03
C GLY A 355 -14.61 4.86 -16.09
N ARG A 356 -14.69 5.69 -15.07
CA ARG A 356 -15.64 6.79 -14.96
C ARG A 356 -14.99 7.99 -14.29
N ALA A 357 -15.19 9.18 -14.85
CA ALA A 357 -14.82 10.45 -14.24
C ALA A 357 -15.99 11.43 -14.36
N ALA A 358 -16.36 12.09 -13.26
CA ALA A 358 -17.33 13.18 -13.33
C ALA A 358 -16.71 14.46 -13.94
N GLY A 359 -15.43 14.68 -13.68
CA GLY A 359 -14.60 15.69 -14.33
C GLY A 359 -13.91 15.17 -15.60
N PRO A 360 -13.05 15.99 -16.24
CA PRO A 360 -12.35 15.58 -17.45
C PRO A 360 -11.35 14.47 -17.15
N THR A 361 -11.16 13.58 -18.12
CA THR A 361 -10.08 12.59 -18.13
C THR A 361 -8.96 13.08 -19.04
N MET A 362 -7.77 13.28 -18.48
CA MET A 362 -6.57 13.73 -19.20
C MET A 362 -5.42 12.76 -18.92
N LEU A 363 -5.30 11.72 -19.74
CA LEU A 363 -4.24 10.70 -19.68
C LEU A 363 -3.15 11.01 -20.72
N GLY A 364 -2.77 12.29 -20.80
CA GLY A 364 -2.00 12.89 -21.88
C GLY A 364 -2.86 13.75 -22.81
N ASP A 365 -2.24 14.66 -23.55
CA ASP A 365 -2.89 15.59 -24.47
C ASP A 365 -1.94 16.04 -25.60
N ALA A 366 -2.30 17.10 -26.33
CA ALA A 366 -1.47 17.65 -27.41
C ALA A 366 -0.14 18.25 -26.93
N SER A 367 -0.10 18.77 -25.70
CA SER A 367 1.07 19.40 -25.07
C SER A 367 1.93 18.40 -24.29
N LEU A 368 1.32 17.33 -23.75
CA LEU A 368 1.97 16.32 -22.95
C LEU A 368 1.68 14.92 -23.50
N PHE A 369 2.68 14.33 -24.17
CA PHE A 369 2.60 12.91 -24.53
C PHE A 369 2.95 12.03 -23.32
N VAL A 370 1.94 11.39 -22.77
CA VAL A 370 2.09 10.31 -21.80
C VAL A 370 2.15 8.98 -22.55
N ALA A 371 3.25 8.25 -22.40
CA ALA A 371 3.43 6.98 -23.08
C ALA A 371 2.66 5.86 -22.35
N ASN A 372 1.33 5.89 -22.34
CA ASN A 372 0.57 4.75 -21.83
C ASN A 372 0.80 3.51 -22.72
N ALA A 373 0.67 2.30 -22.18
CA ALA A 373 0.61 1.08 -22.97
C ALA A 373 -0.69 0.36 -22.64
N ILE A 374 -1.77 0.85 -23.25
CA ILE A 374 -3.11 0.30 -23.13
C ILE A 374 -3.39 -0.52 -24.40
N GLY A 375 -3.76 -1.79 -24.23
CA GLY A 375 -4.12 -2.66 -25.34
C GLY A 375 -5.53 -2.38 -25.88
N THR A 376 -6.52 -2.36 -24.99
CA THR A 376 -7.94 -2.11 -25.31
C THR A 376 -8.53 -1.03 -24.41
N LEU A 377 -9.25 -0.09 -24.99
CA LEU A 377 -10.03 0.93 -24.30
C LEU A 377 -11.52 0.69 -24.55
N GLY A 378 -12.31 0.65 -23.48
CA GLY A 378 -13.76 0.47 -23.54
C GLY A 378 -14.45 0.78 -22.20
N ASP A 379 -15.77 0.93 -22.18
CA ASP A 379 -16.54 1.28 -20.97
C ASP A 379 -15.95 2.48 -20.20
N PHE A 380 -15.53 3.53 -20.92
CA PHE A 380 -15.00 4.73 -20.29
C PHE A 380 -16.00 5.88 -20.36
N GLN A 381 -16.49 6.38 -19.22
CA GLN A 381 -17.44 7.50 -19.16
C GLN A 381 -16.77 8.75 -18.59
N SER A 382 -16.65 9.81 -19.37
CA SER A 382 -16.09 11.09 -18.95
C SER A 382 -16.76 12.24 -19.72
N PRO A 383 -18.03 12.56 -19.41
CA PRO A 383 -18.83 13.53 -20.17
C PRO A 383 -18.27 14.96 -20.15
N ALA A 384 -17.33 15.26 -19.25
CA ALA A 384 -16.61 16.54 -19.18
C ALA A 384 -15.37 16.59 -20.11
N GLY A 385 -15.12 15.54 -20.91
CA GLY A 385 -14.06 15.48 -21.91
C GLY A 385 -13.05 14.36 -21.64
N PHE A 386 -12.48 13.82 -22.71
CA PHE A 386 -11.57 12.68 -22.65
C PHE A 386 -10.35 12.92 -23.55
N SER A 387 -9.15 12.73 -22.99
CA SER A 387 -7.90 12.81 -23.73
C SER A 387 -6.98 11.67 -23.32
N LEU A 388 -6.42 10.98 -24.33
CA LEU A 388 -5.48 9.87 -24.12
C LEU A 388 -4.35 9.92 -25.16
N THR A 389 -3.12 9.76 -24.68
CA THR A 389 -1.97 9.42 -25.51
C THR A 389 -1.51 7.99 -25.19
N ASN A 390 -1.18 7.20 -26.20
CA ASN A 390 -0.77 5.80 -26.05
C ASN A 390 0.48 5.51 -26.90
N ALA A 391 1.33 4.64 -26.38
CA ALA A 391 2.45 4.03 -27.08
C ALA A 391 2.06 2.60 -27.48
N GLY A 392 2.23 2.28 -28.76
CA GLY A 392 1.77 1.02 -29.34
C GLY A 392 0.28 1.02 -29.68
N THR A 393 -0.13 0.00 -30.43
CA THR A 393 -1.49 -0.12 -30.98
C THR A 393 -2.55 -0.13 -29.88
N LEU A 394 -3.66 0.58 -30.12
CA LEU A 394 -4.82 0.65 -29.23
C LEU A 394 -6.07 0.15 -29.96
N ALA A 395 -6.82 -0.74 -29.32
CA ALA A 395 -8.14 -1.16 -29.77
C ALA A 395 -9.25 -0.44 -28.99
N LEU A 396 -10.27 0.04 -29.70
CA LEU A 396 -11.53 0.52 -29.13
C LEU A 396 -12.54 -0.62 -29.17
N ALA A 397 -13.17 -0.96 -28.05
CA ALA A 397 -14.08 -2.10 -27.96
C ALA A 397 -15.21 -1.89 -26.96
N SER A 398 -16.23 -2.75 -27.03
CA SER A 398 -17.14 -2.93 -25.88
C SER A 398 -16.38 -3.63 -24.77
N LEU A 399 -16.38 -3.03 -23.59
CA LEU A 399 -16.02 -3.71 -22.35
C LEU A 399 -17.26 -3.71 -21.46
N ASN A 400 -17.46 -4.75 -20.65
CA ASN A 400 -18.59 -4.83 -19.72
C ASN A 400 -19.99 -4.62 -20.34
N GLY A 401 -20.16 -4.91 -21.64
CA GLY A 401 -21.42 -4.67 -22.35
C GLY A 401 -21.76 -3.19 -22.53
N SER A 402 -20.77 -2.30 -22.52
CA SER A 402 -20.96 -0.86 -22.64
C SER A 402 -21.56 -0.47 -23.99
N ALA A 403 -22.43 0.54 -23.97
CA ALA A 403 -22.99 1.15 -25.19
C ALA A 403 -21.95 1.94 -25.98
N PHE A 404 -20.92 2.45 -25.29
CA PHE A 404 -19.81 3.20 -25.88
C PHE A 404 -18.47 2.62 -25.43
N SER A 405 -17.47 2.67 -26.31
CA SER A 405 -16.09 2.39 -25.91
C SER A 405 -15.56 3.55 -25.07
N VAL A 406 -15.81 4.79 -25.50
CA VAL A 406 -15.64 6.01 -24.72
C VAL A 406 -16.88 6.88 -24.86
N ASP A 407 -17.41 7.37 -23.76
CA ASP A 407 -18.47 8.37 -23.68
C ASP A 407 -17.88 9.68 -23.11
N ALA A 408 -17.52 10.60 -24.00
CA ALA A 408 -17.10 11.95 -23.68
C ALA A 408 -18.26 12.97 -23.74
N GLY A 409 -19.51 12.50 -23.88
CA GLY A 409 -20.68 13.35 -24.09
C GLY A 409 -20.48 14.31 -25.27
N ASN A 410 -20.85 15.59 -25.05
CA ASN A 410 -20.64 16.66 -26.03
C ASN A 410 -19.29 17.39 -25.85
N SER A 411 -18.42 16.89 -24.97
CA SER A 411 -17.13 17.51 -24.66
C SER A 411 -16.03 17.07 -25.63
N GLY A 412 -14.87 17.74 -25.54
CA GLY A 412 -13.72 17.43 -26.39
C GLY A 412 -13.20 16.01 -26.21
N PHE A 413 -12.84 15.37 -27.33
CA PHE A 413 -12.19 14.07 -27.38
C PHE A 413 -10.84 14.17 -28.08
N TYR A 414 -9.79 13.62 -27.49
CA TYR A 414 -8.48 13.57 -28.09
C TYR A 414 -7.86 12.18 -27.94
N LEU A 415 -7.41 11.60 -29.05
CA LEU A 415 -6.72 10.32 -29.04
C LEU A 415 -5.49 10.35 -29.93
N LYS A 416 -4.34 10.04 -29.33
CA LYS A 416 -3.05 9.98 -30.02
C LYS A 416 -2.33 8.67 -29.75
N VAL A 417 -2.03 7.91 -30.80
CA VAL A 417 -1.29 6.64 -30.72
C VAL A 417 0.04 6.70 -31.48
N GLN A 418 1.14 6.58 -30.76
CA GLN A 418 2.50 6.59 -31.31
C GLN A 418 3.15 5.20 -31.29
N GLY A 419 3.78 4.82 -32.39
CA GLY A 419 4.36 3.48 -32.58
C GLY A 419 3.33 2.38 -32.82
N GLY A 420 2.09 2.72 -33.22
CA GLY A 420 1.04 1.73 -33.49
C GLY A 420 -0.19 2.31 -34.19
N ASP A 421 -1.21 1.47 -34.33
CA ASP A 421 -2.49 1.76 -34.99
C ASP A 421 -3.61 2.11 -33.98
N ILE A 422 -4.69 2.73 -34.45
CA ILE A 422 -5.96 2.79 -33.74
C ILE A 422 -6.92 1.82 -34.43
N HIS A 423 -7.37 0.78 -33.73
CA HIS A 423 -8.28 -0.22 -34.26
C HIS A 423 -9.65 -0.18 -33.59
N GLN A 424 -10.66 -0.67 -34.30
CA GLN A 424 -11.96 -0.98 -33.75
C GLN A 424 -12.10 -2.50 -33.59
N LEU A 425 -12.61 -2.95 -32.45
CA LEU A 425 -13.13 -4.30 -32.24
C LEU A 425 -14.63 -4.24 -32.02
N GLY A 426 -15.39 -4.92 -32.87
CA GLY A 426 -16.85 -4.82 -32.89
C GLY A 426 -17.33 -3.47 -33.41
N THR A 427 -18.53 -3.05 -33.02
CA THR A 427 -19.20 -1.85 -33.56
C THR A 427 -19.55 -0.82 -32.49
N THR A 428 -19.02 -0.97 -31.27
CA THR A 428 -19.34 -0.09 -30.14
C THR A 428 -18.72 1.30 -30.35
N PRO A 429 -19.53 2.35 -30.52
CA PRO A 429 -19.04 3.66 -30.91
C PRO A 429 -18.29 4.39 -29.79
N VAL A 430 -17.52 5.40 -30.16
CA VAL A 430 -17.11 6.51 -29.28
C VAL A 430 -18.19 7.58 -29.36
N LEU A 431 -18.68 8.09 -28.24
CA LEU A 431 -19.50 9.30 -28.16
C LEU A 431 -18.60 10.49 -27.79
N ALA A 432 -18.57 11.53 -28.62
CA ALA A 432 -17.73 12.70 -28.40
C ALA A 432 -18.36 13.98 -28.96
N GLY A 433 -17.93 15.15 -28.46
CA GLY A 433 -18.11 16.44 -29.12
C GLY A 433 -17.07 16.65 -30.22
N ALA A 434 -16.37 17.78 -30.20
CA ALA A 434 -15.23 17.99 -31.09
C ALA A 434 -14.14 16.94 -30.84
N SER A 435 -13.58 16.35 -31.90
CA SER A 435 -12.65 15.22 -31.76
C SER A 435 -11.36 15.39 -32.57
N HIS A 436 -10.26 14.95 -31.97
CA HIS A 436 -8.92 14.94 -32.56
C HIS A 436 -8.34 13.52 -32.55
N TRP A 437 -7.83 13.08 -33.70
CA TRP A 437 -7.33 11.73 -33.91
C TRP A 437 -5.94 11.75 -34.51
N TRP A 438 -5.02 10.99 -33.93
CA TRP A 438 -3.64 10.90 -34.38
C TRP A 438 -3.12 9.47 -34.27
N SER A 439 -2.54 8.94 -35.34
CA SER A 439 -1.84 7.65 -35.30
C SER A 439 -0.60 7.66 -36.17
N SER A 440 0.52 7.15 -35.65
CA SER A 440 1.70 6.88 -36.49
C SER A 440 1.51 5.71 -37.46
N GLY A 441 0.47 4.90 -37.24
CA GLY A 441 0.04 3.82 -38.11
C GLY A 441 -1.24 4.17 -38.85
N SER A 442 -2.20 3.27 -38.78
CA SER A 442 -3.51 3.32 -39.44
C SER A 442 -4.58 3.70 -38.41
N ILE A 443 -5.71 4.24 -38.87
CA ILE A 443 -6.89 4.51 -38.05
C ILE A 443 -8.08 3.80 -38.68
N GLY A 444 -8.60 2.78 -37.99
CA GLY A 444 -9.62 1.89 -38.53
C GLY A 444 -9.13 1.08 -39.74
N THR A 445 -9.99 0.23 -40.25
CA THR A 445 -9.82 -0.47 -41.52
C THR A 445 -11.14 -0.47 -42.29
N GLN A 446 -11.12 -0.82 -43.58
CA GLN A 446 -12.36 -0.91 -44.36
C GLN A 446 -13.43 -1.85 -43.74
N PRO A 447 -13.11 -3.08 -43.29
CA PRO A 447 -14.11 -3.95 -42.66
C PRO A 447 -14.43 -3.57 -41.21
N LEU A 448 -13.56 -2.83 -40.54
CA LEU A 448 -13.72 -2.39 -39.15
C LEU A 448 -13.35 -0.92 -39.02
N PRO A 449 -14.22 0.01 -39.48
CA PRO A 449 -14.01 1.43 -39.30
C PRO A 449 -14.14 1.83 -37.83
N ILE A 450 -13.60 2.98 -37.44
CA ILE A 450 -13.85 3.56 -36.12
C ILE A 450 -15.30 4.07 -36.09
N TYR A 451 -16.12 3.53 -35.17
CA TYR A 451 -17.50 4.00 -35.01
C TYR A 451 -17.52 5.25 -34.12
N LEU A 452 -18.01 6.36 -34.65
CA LEU A 452 -18.07 7.65 -33.97
C LEU A 452 -19.51 8.16 -33.96
N THR A 453 -20.01 8.48 -32.78
CA THR A 453 -21.26 9.21 -32.57
C THR A 453 -20.93 10.60 -32.04
N SER A 454 -21.47 11.66 -32.64
CA SER A 454 -21.17 13.02 -32.18
C SER A 454 -22.30 14.01 -32.33
N ALA A 455 -22.39 14.98 -31.43
CA ALA A 455 -23.17 16.20 -31.61
C ALA A 455 -22.30 17.40 -32.04
N GLY A 456 -20.99 17.20 -32.17
CA GLY A 456 -20.00 18.20 -32.57
C GLY A 456 -19.93 18.38 -34.09
N SER A 457 -19.33 19.48 -34.51
CA SER A 457 -19.14 19.83 -35.94
C SER A 457 -17.67 19.86 -36.38
N SER A 458 -16.74 19.54 -35.47
CA SER A 458 -15.31 19.61 -35.71
C SER A 458 -14.65 18.27 -35.38
N HIS A 459 -14.33 17.51 -36.42
CA HIS A 459 -13.63 16.23 -36.32
C HIS A 459 -12.37 16.27 -37.18
N VAL A 460 -11.21 16.16 -36.54
CA VAL A 460 -9.91 16.37 -37.18
C VAL A 460 -9.07 15.11 -37.03
N VAL A 461 -8.55 14.60 -38.15
CA VAL A 461 -7.44 13.67 -38.16
C VAL A 461 -6.17 14.52 -38.24
N ASP A 462 -5.50 14.70 -37.11
CA ASP A 462 -4.29 15.53 -37.00
C ASP A 462 -3.11 14.90 -37.74
N PHE A 463 -3.03 13.56 -37.75
CA PHE A 463 -2.04 12.80 -38.50
C PHE A 463 -2.45 11.34 -38.66
N ILE A 464 -2.07 10.75 -39.80
CA ILE A 464 -2.13 9.30 -40.03
C ILE A 464 -0.88 8.87 -40.79
N GLY A 465 -0.18 7.86 -40.28
CA GLY A 465 1.02 7.34 -40.94
C GLY A 465 0.74 6.46 -42.15
N ARG A 466 -0.41 5.76 -42.15
CA ARG A 466 -0.88 4.91 -43.25
C ARG A 466 -2.30 5.29 -43.67
N PRO A 467 -2.46 6.33 -44.51
CA PRO A 467 -3.78 6.73 -45.01
C PRO A 467 -4.38 5.64 -45.94
N PRO A 468 -5.73 5.54 -46.03
CA PRO A 468 -6.74 6.43 -45.44
C PRO A 468 -7.13 6.06 -44.00
N ALA A 469 -7.74 7.01 -43.28
CA ALA A 469 -8.41 6.75 -42.00
C ALA A 469 -9.87 6.33 -42.25
N TYR A 470 -10.33 5.25 -41.62
CA TYR A 470 -11.68 4.71 -41.78
C TYR A 470 -12.57 5.03 -40.58
N PHE A 471 -13.65 5.76 -40.83
CA PHE A 471 -14.66 6.11 -39.83
C PHE A 471 -16.06 5.76 -40.32
N TYR A 472 -16.91 5.30 -39.39
CA TYR A 472 -18.36 5.28 -39.52
C TYR A 472 -18.90 6.33 -38.55
N GLY A 473 -19.12 7.54 -39.06
CA GLY A 473 -19.48 8.71 -38.26
C GLY A 473 -20.94 9.09 -38.39
N ILE A 474 -21.68 9.06 -37.28
CA ILE A 474 -23.08 9.49 -37.21
C ILE A 474 -23.28 10.59 -36.16
N GLY A 475 -24.21 11.49 -36.44
CA GLY A 475 -24.74 12.46 -35.51
C GLY A 475 -25.53 11.79 -34.40
N THR A 476 -25.70 12.48 -33.27
CA THR A 476 -26.64 12.03 -32.21
C THR A 476 -28.11 11.99 -32.69
N ASP A 477 -28.40 12.62 -33.83
CA ASP A 477 -29.68 12.56 -34.54
C ASP A 477 -29.80 11.34 -35.49
N GLY A 478 -28.74 10.54 -35.62
CA GLY A 478 -28.67 9.37 -36.50
C GLY A 478 -28.33 9.69 -37.96
N LEU A 479 -28.09 10.95 -38.32
CA LEU A 479 -27.65 11.35 -39.66
C LEU A 479 -26.14 11.24 -39.80
N PRO A 480 -25.55 11.15 -41.00
CA PRO A 480 -24.10 11.15 -41.15
C PRO A 480 -23.44 12.46 -40.68
N LEU A 481 -22.24 12.38 -40.08
CA LEU A 481 -21.52 13.56 -39.57
C LEU A 481 -20.98 14.45 -40.71
N VAL A 482 -21.29 15.74 -40.71
CA VAL A 482 -20.71 16.70 -41.66
C VAL A 482 -19.31 17.12 -41.17
N VAL A 483 -18.26 16.77 -41.91
CA VAL A 483 -16.87 17.18 -41.60
C VAL A 483 -16.47 18.41 -42.42
N GLY A 484 -16.02 19.45 -41.71
CA GLY A 484 -15.72 20.76 -42.28
C GLY A 484 -16.83 21.74 -41.94
N GLY A 485 -16.50 22.75 -41.12
CA GLY A 485 -17.46 23.67 -40.52
C GLY A 485 -18.52 24.19 -41.49
N GLY A 486 -19.74 24.31 -40.97
CA GLY A 486 -20.93 24.69 -41.74
C GLY A 486 -20.66 25.87 -42.68
N LEU A 487 -20.97 25.65 -43.95
CA LEU A 487 -20.96 26.68 -44.97
C LEU A 487 -22.10 27.68 -44.67
N ASN A 488 -21.84 28.69 -43.85
CA ASN A 488 -22.68 29.88 -43.80
C ASN A 488 -22.42 30.70 -45.07
N LEU A 489 -23.21 30.48 -46.12
CA LEU A 489 -23.36 31.43 -47.23
C LEU A 489 -24.47 32.42 -46.83
N PRO A 490 -24.18 33.71 -46.68
CA PRO A 490 -23.77 34.52 -47.83
C PRO A 490 -22.78 35.66 -47.47
N THR A 491 -21.46 35.48 -47.69
CA THR A 491 -20.46 36.55 -47.98
C THR A 491 -19.05 35.97 -47.96
N ALA A 492 -18.57 35.37 -49.05
CA ALA A 492 -17.14 35.18 -49.27
C ALA A 492 -16.86 34.80 -50.74
N ILE A 493 -17.04 35.78 -51.63
CA ILE A 493 -16.24 35.86 -52.84
C ILE A 493 -15.05 36.77 -52.49
N VAL A 494 -13.86 36.41 -52.99
CA VAL A 494 -12.58 37.14 -52.99
C VAL A 494 -11.55 36.72 -51.92
N GLY A 495 -10.47 36.07 -52.37
CA GLY A 495 -9.16 36.05 -51.67
C GLY A 495 -8.37 34.74 -51.71
N ALA A 496 -7.94 34.26 -52.88
CA ALA A 496 -6.95 33.16 -52.98
C ALA A 496 -5.51 33.68 -53.13
N ARG A 497 -4.54 32.91 -52.59
CA ARG A 497 -3.04 32.98 -52.60
C ARG A 497 -2.51 33.18 -51.15
N THR A 498 -1.60 32.39 -50.56
CA THR A 498 -0.48 31.55 -51.03
C THR A 498 -0.15 30.38 -50.07
N GLN A 499 0.57 29.38 -50.60
CA GLN A 499 0.93 28.04 -50.12
C GLN A 499 2.26 28.00 -49.33
N GLY A 500 2.42 27.05 -48.39
CA GLY A 500 3.71 26.79 -47.72
C GLY A 500 3.77 25.62 -46.72
N SER A 501 3.89 24.39 -47.23
CA SER A 501 4.56 23.19 -46.65
C SER A 501 3.92 22.31 -45.52
N VAL A 502 4.04 20.99 -45.77
CA VAL A 502 4.02 19.76 -44.91
C VAL A 502 2.70 18.96 -44.71
N LEU A 503 2.53 17.95 -45.60
CA LEU A 503 1.89 16.60 -45.50
C LEU A 503 0.35 16.45 -45.32
N PRO A 504 -0.28 15.39 -45.91
CA PRO A 504 -1.69 15.44 -46.31
C PRO A 504 -2.65 15.10 -45.15
N ARG A 505 -3.47 16.07 -44.79
CA ARG A 505 -4.70 15.92 -44.00
C ARG A 505 -5.81 15.43 -44.92
N VAL A 506 -6.35 14.23 -44.71
CA VAL A 506 -7.60 13.80 -45.33
C VAL A 506 -8.42 12.97 -44.34
N ALA A 507 -9.59 13.47 -43.97
CA ALA A 507 -10.62 12.75 -43.24
C ALA A 507 -11.77 12.40 -44.19
N TYR A 508 -12.39 11.25 -43.98
CA TYR A 508 -13.36 10.67 -44.89
C TYR A 508 -14.73 10.51 -44.18
N VAL A 509 -15.80 11.08 -44.77
CA VAL A 509 -17.20 11.06 -44.31
C VAL A 509 -18.11 10.36 -45.33
N ASP A 510 -18.89 9.40 -44.83
CA ASP A 510 -19.96 8.75 -45.57
C ASP A 510 -21.22 9.64 -45.66
N MET A 511 -21.86 9.73 -46.83
CA MET A 511 -23.10 10.50 -47.07
C MET A 511 -24.18 9.63 -47.74
N GLY A 512 -24.32 8.36 -47.35
CA GLY A 512 -25.32 7.43 -47.86
C GLY A 512 -26.79 7.60 -47.40
N ALA A 513 -27.27 8.80 -47.04
CA ALA A 513 -28.64 8.94 -46.50
C ALA A 513 -29.48 10.14 -46.98
N LEU A 514 -29.08 10.88 -48.01
CA LEU A 514 -29.88 12.02 -48.49
C LEU A 514 -30.18 11.91 -49.98
N SER A 515 -31.34 11.35 -50.31
CA SER A 515 -32.02 11.61 -51.58
C SER A 515 -32.51 13.07 -51.60
N ALA A 516 -31.60 14.02 -51.75
CA ALA A 516 -31.91 15.41 -52.04
C ALA A 516 -30.80 16.04 -52.88
N GLN A 517 -31.17 16.43 -54.10
CA GLN A 517 -30.31 17.12 -55.06
C GLN A 517 -29.79 18.44 -54.49
N TYR A 518 -28.50 18.58 -54.18
CA TYR A 518 -27.83 19.89 -54.27
C TYR A 518 -26.35 19.72 -54.64
N ARG A 519 -26.04 20.21 -55.84
CA ARG A 519 -24.70 20.26 -56.43
C ARG A 519 -23.86 21.38 -55.80
N ALA A 520 -22.55 21.09 -55.79
CA ALA A 520 -21.41 22.02 -55.82
C ALA A 520 -21.00 22.70 -54.51
N PHE A 521 -19.85 22.28 -53.94
CA PHE A 521 -18.78 23.19 -53.50
C PHE A 521 -17.40 22.54 -53.71
N GLY A 522 -16.44 23.36 -54.12
CA GLY A 522 -15.14 22.98 -54.68
C GLY A 522 -14.26 22.15 -53.74
N ILE A 523 -13.93 20.96 -54.23
CA ILE A 523 -13.03 19.96 -53.65
C ILE A 523 -11.63 20.20 -54.22
N VAL A 524 -10.60 20.20 -53.37
CA VAL A 524 -9.23 19.88 -53.80
C VAL A 524 -8.97 18.43 -53.36
N GLN A 525 -8.72 17.53 -54.32
CA GLN A 525 -8.42 16.10 -54.09
C GLN A 525 -7.22 15.93 -53.14
N PRO A 526 -7.19 14.91 -52.23
CA PRO A 526 -7.66 13.52 -52.37
C PRO A 526 -8.86 13.15 -51.47
N GLY A 527 -9.75 12.26 -51.94
CA GLY A 527 -11.14 12.12 -51.46
C GLY A 527 -11.66 10.71 -51.14
N ILE A 528 -12.79 10.71 -50.41
CA ILE A 528 -13.54 9.68 -49.62
C ILE A 528 -13.90 8.44 -50.43
N ARG A 529 -13.50 7.23 -49.95
CA ARG A 529 -13.98 5.96 -50.53
C ARG A 529 -14.94 5.25 -49.58
N LEU A 530 -16.20 5.18 -50.00
CA LEU A 530 -17.27 4.48 -49.32
C LEU A 530 -17.13 2.95 -49.47
N PRO A 531 -17.76 2.17 -48.57
CA PRO A 531 -17.93 0.72 -48.72
C PRO A 531 -18.58 0.34 -50.06
N ALA A 532 -18.36 -0.90 -50.52
CA ALA A 532 -18.76 -1.35 -51.86
C ALA A 532 -20.28 -1.30 -52.10
N ASP A 533 -21.08 -1.45 -51.05
CA ASP A 533 -22.54 -1.34 -51.06
C ASP A 533 -23.05 0.11 -51.20
N GLN A 534 -22.13 1.10 -51.21
CA GLN A 534 -22.45 2.53 -51.34
C GLN A 534 -21.74 3.22 -52.52
N THR A 535 -21.16 2.44 -53.45
CA THR A 535 -20.59 3.00 -54.69
C THR A 535 -21.66 3.20 -55.76
N VAL A 536 -21.74 4.40 -56.35
CA VAL A 536 -22.62 4.71 -57.50
C VAL A 536 -22.05 4.05 -58.76
N ALA A 537 -22.92 3.54 -59.64
CA ALA A 537 -22.57 2.97 -60.94
C ALA A 537 -21.66 3.91 -61.76
N CYS A 538 -20.66 3.34 -62.46
CA CYS A 538 -19.62 4.03 -63.25
C CYS A 538 -20.14 5.29 -63.98
N ASP A 539 -19.55 6.46 -63.68
CA ASP A 539 -19.73 7.68 -64.45
C ASP A 539 -18.76 7.66 -65.66
N SER A 540 -19.31 7.53 -66.86
CA SER A 540 -18.55 7.47 -68.12
C SER A 540 -17.87 8.80 -68.51
N GLY A 541 -18.00 9.86 -67.70
CA GLY A 541 -17.35 11.15 -67.91
C GLY A 541 -15.99 11.33 -67.22
N ASP A 542 -15.54 10.37 -66.42
CA ASP A 542 -14.26 10.43 -65.70
C ASP A 542 -13.12 9.82 -66.53
N PRO A 543 -12.08 10.59 -66.91
CA PRO A 543 -10.98 10.10 -67.74
C PRO A 543 -10.09 9.05 -67.06
N ASP A 544 -10.22 8.82 -65.75
CA ASP A 544 -9.42 7.85 -64.99
C ASP A 544 -10.22 6.63 -64.47
N ALA A 545 -11.46 6.42 -64.94
CA ALA A 545 -12.26 5.27 -64.54
C ALA A 545 -11.82 3.96 -65.24
N GLU A 546 -11.22 3.02 -64.50
CA GLU A 546 -11.15 1.61 -64.92
C GLU A 546 -12.51 0.94 -64.67
N CYS A 547 -13.44 1.07 -65.62
CA CYS A 547 -14.66 0.26 -65.63
C CYS A 547 -14.31 -1.15 -66.17
N ALA A 548 -14.58 -2.19 -65.40
CA ALA A 548 -14.52 -3.56 -65.89
C ALA A 548 -15.53 -3.73 -67.03
N GLN A 549 -15.09 -4.32 -68.15
CA GLN A 549 -15.97 -4.66 -69.29
C GLN A 549 -17.03 -5.70 -68.91
#